data_AF-A0A2X1ND05-F1
#
_entry.id   AF-A0A2X1ND05-F1
#
_cell.length_a   1.000
_cell.length_b   1.000
_cell.length_c   1.000
_cell.angle_alpha   90.00
_cell.angle_beta   90.00
_cell.angle_gamma   90.00
#
_symmetry.space_group_name_H-M   'P 1'
#
loop_
_entity.id
_entity.type
_entity.pdbx_description
1 polymer ?
#
loop_
_entity_poly.entity_id
_entity_poly.type
_entity_poly.pdbx_seq_one_letter_code
_entity_poly.pdbx_strand_id
1 'polypeptide(L)'
;MRGKKRIGLLFLLIAVVVGGDGLLLAQKALHKTSDTAFCLSCHSMSKPFEEYQGTVHFSNQKGIRAECADCHIPKSGMDYLFAKLKASKDIYHEFVSGKIDSDDKFEAHRQEMAETVWKELKATDSATCRSCHSFDAMDIASQSESAQKMHNKAQKDSETCIDCHKGIAHFRQK
;
A
#
# COMPACT_ATOMS: atom_id res chain seq x y z
N MET A 1 33.01 -43.69 3.11
CA MET A 1 32.56 -42.49 2.34
C MET A 1 31.03 -42.40 2.16
N ARG A 2 30.30 -43.52 1.98
CA ARG A 2 28.85 -43.55 1.68
C ARG A 2 27.95 -43.05 2.83
N GLY A 3 28.31 -43.29 4.10
CA GLY A 3 27.56 -42.83 5.29
C GLY A 3 27.62 -41.31 5.52
N LYS A 4 28.79 -40.69 5.37
CA LYS A 4 28.96 -39.22 5.47
C LYS A 4 28.15 -38.47 4.39
N LYS A 5 28.07 -39.03 3.17
CA LYS A 5 27.23 -38.49 2.09
C LYS A 5 25.72 -38.59 2.39
N ARG A 6 25.27 -39.67 3.04
CA ARG A 6 23.86 -39.82 3.46
C ARG A 6 23.48 -38.85 4.57
N ILE A 7 24.36 -38.65 5.56
CA ILE A 7 24.16 -37.67 6.64
C ILE A 7 24.11 -36.24 6.07
N GLY A 8 25.04 -35.89 5.17
CA GLY A 8 25.03 -34.59 4.48
C GLY A 8 23.76 -34.35 3.65
N LEU A 9 23.26 -35.38 2.95
CA LEU A 9 22.00 -35.29 2.20
C LEU A 9 20.80 -35.07 3.13
N LEU A 10 20.81 -35.71 4.31
CA LEU A 10 19.73 -35.58 5.31
C LEU A 10 19.71 -34.18 5.94
N PHE A 11 20.88 -33.61 6.25
CA PHE A 11 20.99 -32.21 6.70
C PHE A 11 20.56 -31.22 5.62
N LEU A 12 20.94 -31.45 4.36
CA LEU A 12 20.48 -30.61 3.24
C LEU A 12 18.96 -30.66 3.10
N LEU A 13 18.36 -31.85 3.18
CA LEU A 13 16.90 -32.00 3.14
C LEU A 13 16.21 -31.27 4.29
N ILE A 14 16.72 -31.39 5.52
CA ILE A 14 16.19 -30.66 6.67
C ILE A 14 16.31 -29.15 6.45
N ALA A 15 17.47 -28.66 5.97
CA ALA A 15 17.67 -27.24 5.72
C ALA A 15 16.73 -26.69 4.64
N VAL A 16 16.48 -27.46 3.58
CA VAL A 16 15.52 -27.09 2.53
C VAL A 16 14.09 -27.07 3.05
N VAL A 17 13.68 -28.06 3.85
CA VAL A 17 12.33 -28.11 4.44
C VAL A 17 12.14 -26.94 5.41
N VAL A 18 13.04 -26.77 6.38
CA VAL A 18 12.95 -25.68 7.38
C VAL A 18 13.04 -24.31 6.71
N GLY A 19 13.94 -24.14 5.74
CA GLY A 19 14.07 -22.89 4.99
C GLY A 19 12.85 -22.58 4.11
N GLY A 20 12.32 -23.60 3.43
CA GLY A 20 11.12 -23.50 2.60
C GLY A 20 9.89 -23.15 3.44
N ASP A 21 9.66 -23.87 4.53
CA ASP A 21 8.55 -23.62 5.45
C ASP A 21 8.65 -22.23 6.08
N GLY A 22 9.86 -21.82 6.50
CA GLY A 22 10.12 -20.49 7.03
C GLY A 22 9.78 -19.38 6.03
N LEU A 23 10.17 -19.54 4.77
CA LEU A 23 9.87 -18.57 3.71
C LEU A 23 8.36 -18.50 3.43
N LEU A 24 7.67 -19.63 3.36
CA LEU A 24 6.22 -19.69 3.15
C LEU A 24 5.46 -19.02 4.30
N LEU A 25 5.88 -19.27 5.55
CA LEU A 25 5.30 -18.62 6.72
C LEU A 25 5.53 -17.11 6.70
N ALA A 26 6.74 -16.66 6.36
CA ALA A 26 7.06 -15.23 6.26
C ALA A 26 6.21 -14.55 5.18
N GLN A 27 6.12 -15.12 3.98
CA GLN A 27 5.26 -14.58 2.92
C GLN A 27 3.79 -14.53 3.35
N LYS A 28 3.28 -15.60 3.97
CA LYS A 28 1.90 -15.63 4.46
C LYS A 28 1.65 -14.54 5.50
N ALA A 29 2.58 -14.31 6.43
CA ALA A 29 2.47 -13.25 7.42
C ALA A 29 2.48 -11.84 6.78
N LEU A 30 3.37 -11.61 5.80
CA LEU A 30 3.43 -10.35 5.07
C LEU A 30 2.14 -10.08 4.29
N HIS A 31 1.57 -11.09 3.62
CA HIS A 31 0.28 -10.96 2.96
C HIS A 31 -0.85 -10.71 3.96
N LYS A 32 -0.90 -11.46 5.06
CA LYS A 32 -1.97 -11.33 6.05
C LYS A 32 -2.00 -9.96 6.72
N THR A 33 -0.83 -9.37 6.95
CA THR A 33 -0.68 -8.00 7.49
C THR A 33 -0.89 -6.91 6.43
N SER A 34 -1.24 -7.27 5.19
CA SER A 34 -1.71 -6.33 4.15
C SER A 34 -3.24 -6.31 4.04
N ASP A 35 -3.95 -7.24 4.68
CA ASP A 35 -5.40 -7.28 4.59
C ASP A 35 -6.02 -6.02 5.20
N THR A 36 -7.08 -5.50 4.59
CA THR A 36 -7.89 -4.42 5.18
C THR A 36 -8.33 -4.75 6.60
N ALA A 37 -8.70 -6.00 6.89
CA ALA A 37 -9.06 -6.45 8.24
C ALA A 37 -7.92 -6.27 9.27
N PHE A 38 -6.66 -6.39 8.86
CA PHE A 38 -5.51 -6.11 9.74
C PHE A 38 -5.33 -4.61 9.92
N CYS A 39 -5.45 -3.80 8.87
CA CYS A 39 -5.40 -2.34 9.01
C CYS A 39 -6.47 -1.85 10.00
N LEU A 40 -7.70 -2.37 9.88
CA LEU A 40 -8.82 -2.02 10.75
C LEU A 40 -8.75 -2.61 12.16
N SER A 41 -7.73 -3.41 12.49
CA SER A 41 -7.55 -3.87 13.87
C SER A 41 -7.05 -2.77 14.80
N CYS A 42 -6.60 -1.63 14.26
CA CYS A 42 -6.22 -0.44 15.01
C CYS A 42 -7.35 0.58 14.95
N HIS A 43 -7.67 1.21 16.08
CA HIS A 43 -8.77 2.18 16.15
C HIS A 43 -8.49 3.43 15.30
N SER A 44 -7.22 3.83 15.16
CA SER A 44 -6.78 4.96 14.35
C SER A 44 -7.14 4.83 12.85
N MET A 45 -7.41 3.60 12.37
CA MET A 45 -7.80 3.36 10.97
C MET A 45 -9.32 3.42 10.72
N SER A 46 -10.14 3.59 11.75
CA SER A 46 -11.60 3.68 11.62
C SER A 46 -12.05 4.88 10.77
N LYS A 47 -11.59 6.09 11.09
CA LYS A 47 -11.94 7.30 10.32
C LYS A 47 -11.47 7.25 8.86
N PRO A 48 -10.19 6.93 8.56
CA PRO A 48 -9.76 6.75 7.16
C PRO A 48 -10.60 5.73 6.39
N PHE A 49 -11.08 4.67 7.06
CA PHE A 49 -11.94 3.68 6.44
C PHE A 49 -13.33 4.21 6.12
N GLU A 50 -13.97 4.94 7.03
CA GLU A 50 -15.25 5.60 6.77
C GLU A 50 -15.15 6.60 5.61
N GLU A 51 -14.08 7.38 5.53
CA GLU A 51 -13.81 8.29 4.41
C GLU A 51 -13.66 7.51 3.10
N TYR A 52 -12.89 6.42 3.12
CA TYR A 52 -12.68 5.54 1.97
C TYR A 52 -13.99 4.92 1.48
N GLN A 53 -14.89 4.52 2.39
CA GLN A 53 -16.21 3.96 2.05
C GLN A 53 -17.08 4.94 1.23
N GLY A 54 -16.87 6.24 1.39
CA GLY A 54 -17.55 7.28 0.64
C GLY A 54 -17.06 7.46 -0.80
N THR A 55 -16.05 6.68 -1.25
CA THR A 55 -15.35 6.93 -2.52
C THR A 55 -15.67 5.89 -3.60
N VAL A 56 -15.39 6.26 -4.85
CA VAL A 56 -15.53 5.35 -6.02
C VAL A 56 -14.60 4.13 -5.94
N HIS A 57 -13.55 4.18 -5.12
CA HIS A 57 -12.63 3.06 -4.92
C HIS A 57 -13.22 1.99 -3.98
N PHE A 58 -14.22 2.34 -3.16
CA PHE A 58 -14.96 1.39 -2.35
C PHE A 58 -16.24 0.89 -3.02
N SER A 59 -16.98 1.79 -3.68
CA SER A 59 -18.26 1.48 -4.32
C SER A 59 -18.40 2.16 -5.68
N ASN A 60 -18.56 1.36 -6.73
CA ASN A 60 -18.77 1.84 -8.09
C ASN A 60 -19.66 0.89 -8.89
N GLN A 61 -20.15 1.39 -10.04
CA GLN A 61 -21.03 0.64 -10.93
C GLN A 61 -20.37 -0.58 -11.60
N LYS A 62 -19.03 -0.67 -11.58
CA LYS A 62 -18.27 -1.75 -12.21
C LYS A 62 -18.06 -2.95 -11.28
N GLY A 63 -18.39 -2.82 -9.99
CA GLY A 63 -18.22 -3.87 -8.99
C GLY A 63 -16.76 -4.16 -8.62
N ILE A 64 -15.85 -3.23 -8.89
CA ILE A 64 -14.42 -3.36 -8.55
C ILE A 64 -14.18 -2.65 -7.22
N ARG A 65 -13.42 -3.26 -6.31
CA ARG A 65 -13.04 -2.63 -5.04
C ARG A 65 -11.53 -2.66 -4.89
N ALA A 66 -10.95 -1.49 -4.61
CA ALA A 66 -9.54 -1.38 -4.24
C ALA A 66 -9.42 -1.42 -2.72
N GLU A 67 -8.72 -2.40 -2.16
CA GLU A 67 -8.49 -2.55 -0.73
C GLU A 67 -7.39 -1.58 -0.23
N CYS A 68 -7.22 -1.45 1.10
CA CYS A 68 -6.23 -0.53 1.69
C CYS A 68 -4.82 -0.73 1.10
N ALA A 69 -4.38 -1.99 1.00
CA ALA A 69 -3.08 -2.34 0.45
C ALA A 69 -2.94 -2.05 -1.05
N ASP A 70 -4.04 -2.01 -1.81
CA ASP A 70 -3.97 -1.74 -3.26
C ASP A 70 -3.47 -0.34 -3.55
N CYS A 71 -3.71 0.60 -2.64
CA CYS A 71 -3.23 1.98 -2.74
C CYS A 71 -1.96 2.24 -1.92
N HIS A 72 -1.86 1.67 -0.72
CA HIS A 72 -0.80 1.99 0.25
C HIS A 72 0.43 1.08 0.19
N ILE A 73 0.35 -0.09 -0.45
CA ILE A 73 1.41 -1.08 -0.41
C ILE A 73 1.78 -1.51 -1.84
N PRO A 74 3.02 -1.26 -2.32
CA PRO A 74 3.49 -1.76 -3.61
C PRO A 74 3.31 -3.27 -3.74
N LYS A 75 2.98 -3.78 -4.93
CA LYS A 75 2.56 -5.17 -5.09
C LYS A 75 3.65 -6.22 -4.91
N SER A 76 4.92 -5.87 -5.12
CA SER A 76 6.03 -6.82 -5.06
C SER A 76 7.40 -6.13 -4.95
N GLY A 77 8.46 -6.94 -4.87
CA GLY A 77 9.84 -6.47 -4.93
C GLY A 77 10.32 -5.81 -3.63
N MET A 78 11.38 -5.00 -3.76
CA MET A 78 11.99 -4.33 -2.62
C MET A 78 11.10 -3.25 -2.02
N ASP A 79 10.33 -2.54 -2.84
CA ASP A 79 9.42 -1.48 -2.37
C ASP A 79 8.31 -2.04 -1.48
N TYR A 80 7.82 -3.25 -1.77
CA TYR A 80 6.89 -3.97 -0.89
C TYR A 80 7.50 -4.19 0.50
N LEU A 81 8.73 -4.71 0.56
CA LEU A 81 9.42 -4.98 1.81
C LEU A 81 9.74 -3.68 2.58
N PHE A 82 10.16 -2.63 1.88
CA PHE A 82 10.40 -1.33 2.50
C PHE A 82 9.13 -0.70 3.06
N ALA A 83 8.00 -0.78 2.34
CA ALA A 83 6.71 -0.33 2.84
C ALA A 83 6.30 -1.08 4.11
N LYS A 84 6.49 -2.41 4.14
CA LYS A 84 6.21 -3.25 5.32
C LYS A 84 7.09 -2.90 6.51
N LEU A 85 8.38 -2.66 6.29
CA LEU A 85 9.29 -2.20 7.34
C LEU A 85 8.90 -0.81 7.84
N LYS A 86 8.49 0.10 6.96
CA LYS A 86 8.09 1.45 7.32
C LYS A 86 6.78 1.46 8.13
N ALA A 87 5.82 0.61 7.78
CA ALA A 87 4.55 0.45 8.50
C ALA A 87 4.72 0.00 9.96
N SER A 88 5.89 -0.55 10.34
CA SER A 88 6.20 -0.82 11.76
C SER A 88 6.18 0.45 12.63
N LYS A 89 6.39 1.63 12.03
CA LYS A 89 6.27 2.92 12.71
C LYS A 89 4.85 3.20 13.15
N ASP A 90 3.85 2.78 12.37
CA ASP A 90 2.45 3.00 12.69
C ASP A 90 2.08 2.19 13.95
N ILE A 91 2.55 0.95 14.04
CA ILE A 91 2.42 0.09 15.23
C ILE A 91 3.11 0.75 16.45
N TYR A 92 4.32 1.27 16.27
CA TYR A 92 5.02 1.97 17.35
C TYR A 92 4.26 3.22 17.82
N HIS A 93 3.71 4.01 16.89
CA HIS A 93 2.98 5.22 17.20
C HIS A 93 1.60 4.98 17.81
N GLU A 94 0.96 3.87 17.46
CA GLU A 94 -0.29 3.40 18.05
C GLU A 94 -0.07 2.88 19.48
N PHE A 95 0.85 1.93 19.67
CA PHE A 95 0.93 1.14 20.90
C PHE A 95 2.02 1.56 21.89
N VAL A 96 3.06 2.26 21.42
CA VAL A 96 4.25 2.57 22.26
C VAL A 96 4.33 4.06 22.55
N SER A 97 4.33 4.91 21.52
CA SER A 97 4.44 6.36 21.73
C SER A 97 3.09 7.04 21.97
N GLY A 98 1.98 6.39 21.58
CA GLY A 98 0.64 6.98 21.62
C GLY A 98 0.54 8.29 20.84
N LYS A 99 1.21 8.39 19.68
CA LYS A 99 1.19 9.59 18.81
C LYS A 99 -0.12 9.70 18.02
N ILE A 100 -0.81 8.58 17.81
CA ILE A 100 -2.06 8.49 17.04
C ILE A 100 -3.14 7.67 17.76
N ASP A 101 -2.97 7.43 19.07
CA ASP A 101 -3.82 6.53 19.88
C ASP A 101 -5.15 7.16 20.35
N SER A 102 -5.49 8.32 19.83
CA SER A 102 -6.78 8.97 20.03
C SER A 102 -7.13 9.81 18.82
N ASP A 103 -8.43 10.08 18.67
CA ASP A 103 -8.96 10.91 17.60
C ASP A 103 -8.27 12.28 17.51
N ASP A 104 -8.14 13.00 18.63
CA ASP A 104 -7.53 14.33 18.65
C ASP A 104 -6.06 14.29 18.22
N LYS A 105 -5.33 13.26 18.65
CA LYS A 105 -3.93 13.09 18.29
C LYS A 105 -3.77 12.66 16.83
N PHE A 106 -4.65 11.79 16.34
CA PHE A 106 -4.69 11.43 14.92
C PHE A 106 -4.93 12.67 14.05
N GLU A 107 -5.94 13.48 14.39
CA GLU A 107 -6.27 14.70 13.65
C GLU A 107 -5.13 15.73 13.67
N ALA A 108 -4.44 15.88 14.81
CA ALA A 108 -3.29 16.78 14.94
C ALA A 108 -2.12 16.41 14.01
N HIS A 109 -2.02 15.14 13.62
CA HIS A 109 -0.93 14.64 12.75
C HIS A 109 -1.43 14.20 11.37
N ARG A 110 -2.72 14.33 11.06
CA ARG A 110 -3.33 13.82 9.82
C ARG A 110 -2.64 14.36 8.58
N GLN A 111 -2.36 15.66 8.55
CA GLN A 111 -1.69 16.29 7.40
C GLN A 111 -0.24 15.79 7.23
N GLU A 112 0.52 15.65 8.32
CA GLU A 112 1.89 15.09 8.30
C GLU A 112 1.88 13.65 7.74
N MET A 113 0.91 12.83 8.18
CA MET A 113 0.75 11.46 7.70
C MET A 113 0.37 11.42 6.22
N ALA A 114 -0.59 12.25 5.79
CA ALA A 114 -1.00 12.34 4.39
C ALA A 114 0.15 12.76 3.47
N GLU A 115 0.94 13.77 3.86
CA GLU A 115 2.12 14.21 3.10
C GLU A 115 3.19 13.14 3.01
N THR A 116 3.37 12.36 4.07
CA THR A 116 4.30 11.22 4.08
C THR A 116 3.87 10.19 3.02
N VAL A 117 2.60 9.81 2.99
CA VAL A 117 2.06 8.88 1.97
C VAL A 117 2.15 9.48 0.57
N TRP A 118 1.84 10.77 0.38
CA TRP A 118 1.95 11.40 -0.94
C TRP A 118 3.39 11.44 -1.45
N LYS A 119 4.35 11.69 -0.55
CA LYS A 119 5.77 11.65 -0.89
C LYS A 119 6.21 10.25 -1.33
N GLU A 120 5.72 9.20 -0.68
CA GLU A 120 5.98 7.81 -1.08
C GLU A 120 5.37 7.47 -2.43
N LEU A 121 4.09 7.79 -2.63
CA LEU A 121 3.41 7.61 -3.91
C LEU A 121 4.13 8.37 -5.02
N LYS A 122 4.65 9.57 -4.75
CA LYS A 122 5.43 10.32 -5.75
C LYS A 122 6.78 9.67 -6.02
N ALA A 123 7.50 9.26 -4.97
CA ALA A 123 8.83 8.65 -5.10
C ALA A 123 8.79 7.30 -5.85
N THR A 124 7.66 6.62 -5.83
CA THR A 124 7.43 5.34 -6.52
C THR A 124 6.69 5.51 -7.86
N ASP A 125 6.66 6.72 -8.42
CA ASP A 125 5.92 7.04 -9.66
C ASP A 125 4.45 6.55 -9.62
N SER A 126 3.81 6.66 -8.47
CA SER A 126 2.44 6.20 -8.23
C SER A 126 2.22 4.74 -8.64
N ALA A 127 3.20 3.86 -8.41
CA ALA A 127 3.19 2.46 -8.86
C ALA A 127 1.90 1.72 -8.48
N THR A 128 1.36 1.95 -7.28
CA THR A 128 0.10 1.38 -6.82
C THR A 128 -1.10 1.88 -7.63
N CYS A 129 -1.17 3.19 -7.89
CA CYS A 129 -2.19 3.78 -8.77
C CYS A 129 -2.10 3.20 -10.19
N ARG A 130 -0.89 3.16 -10.76
CA ARG A 130 -0.64 2.69 -12.13
C ARG A 130 -0.88 1.20 -12.32
N SER A 131 -0.88 0.41 -11.24
CA SER A 131 -1.25 -1.01 -11.31
C SER A 131 -2.69 -1.26 -11.76
N CYS A 132 -3.56 -0.25 -11.62
CA CYS A 132 -4.94 -0.25 -12.10
C CYS A 132 -5.21 0.85 -13.15
N HIS A 133 -4.49 1.98 -13.08
CA HIS A 133 -4.67 3.16 -13.92
C HIS A 133 -3.43 3.45 -14.77
N SER A 134 -3.25 2.72 -15.86
CA SER A 134 -2.20 3.02 -16.83
C SER A 134 -2.65 4.10 -17.82
N PHE A 135 -1.73 4.97 -18.24
CA PHE A 135 -2.02 5.92 -19.31
C PHE A 135 -2.34 5.21 -20.63
N ASP A 136 -1.73 4.05 -20.88
CA ASP A 136 -1.93 3.27 -22.10
C ASP A 136 -3.35 2.67 -22.21
N ALA A 137 -3.99 2.35 -21.08
CA ALA A 137 -5.34 1.79 -21.05
C ALA A 137 -6.43 2.85 -20.84
N MET A 138 -6.03 4.09 -20.53
CA MET A 138 -6.95 5.18 -20.27
C MET A 138 -7.52 5.71 -21.60
N ASP A 139 -8.83 5.65 -21.76
CA ASP A 139 -9.50 6.34 -22.86
C ASP A 139 -9.56 7.84 -22.57
N ILE A 140 -8.50 8.56 -22.98
CA ILE A 140 -8.39 10.01 -22.74
C ILE A 140 -9.48 10.74 -23.52
N ALA A 141 -9.81 10.32 -24.73
CA ALA A 141 -10.76 11.03 -25.60
C ALA A 141 -12.19 11.10 -25.03
N SER A 142 -12.59 10.13 -24.19
CA SER A 142 -13.90 10.14 -23.53
C SER A 142 -13.97 10.96 -22.23
N GLN A 143 -12.87 11.57 -21.80
CA GLN A 143 -12.82 12.41 -20.60
C GLN A 143 -13.28 13.85 -20.90
N SER A 144 -13.49 14.65 -19.86
CA SER A 144 -13.73 16.09 -20.03
C SER A 144 -12.55 16.78 -20.70
N GLU A 145 -12.78 17.87 -21.43
CA GLU A 145 -11.71 18.62 -22.12
C GLU A 145 -10.58 19.05 -21.17
N SER A 146 -10.92 19.43 -19.94
CA SER A 146 -9.93 19.79 -18.91
C SER A 146 -9.09 18.59 -18.49
N ALA A 147 -9.70 17.43 -18.25
CA ALA A 147 -8.99 16.21 -17.88
C ALA A 147 -8.09 15.72 -19.03
N GLN A 148 -8.56 15.79 -20.27
CA GLN A 148 -7.76 15.49 -21.45
C GLN A 148 -6.49 16.33 -21.50
N LYS A 149 -6.62 17.64 -21.35
CA LYS A 149 -5.48 18.56 -21.37
C LYS A 149 -4.49 18.25 -20.23
N MET A 150 -4.99 17.96 -19.02
CA MET A 150 -4.14 17.67 -17.87
C MET A 150 -3.45 16.32 -17.97
N HIS A 151 -4.15 15.24 -18.38
CA HIS A 151 -3.51 13.94 -18.54
C HIS A 151 -2.51 13.89 -19.70
N ASN A 152 -2.76 14.61 -20.80
CA ASN A 152 -1.78 14.75 -21.88
C ASN A 152 -0.53 15.52 -21.42
N LYS A 153 -0.70 16.58 -20.63
CA LYS A 153 0.41 17.31 -20.02
C LYS A 153 1.20 16.41 -19.05
N ALA A 154 0.51 15.69 -18.16
CA ALA A 154 1.14 14.81 -17.18
C ALA A 154 2.00 13.73 -17.84
N GLN A 155 1.52 13.13 -18.94
CA GLN A 155 2.30 12.18 -19.72
C GLN A 155 3.55 12.81 -20.34
N LYS A 156 3.40 13.98 -20.97
CA LYS A 156 4.51 14.70 -21.59
C LYS A 156 5.59 15.09 -20.59
N ASP A 157 5.17 15.54 -19.41
CA ASP A 157 6.06 16.10 -18.39
C ASP A 157 6.49 15.04 -17.36
N SER A 158 6.09 13.78 -17.55
CA SER A 158 6.38 12.67 -16.62
C SER A 158 5.91 12.94 -15.19
N GLU A 159 4.73 13.56 -15.04
CA GLU A 159 4.11 13.79 -13.73
C GLU A 159 3.51 12.48 -13.16
N THR A 160 3.49 12.39 -11.84
CA THR A 160 2.90 11.25 -11.12
C THR A 160 1.41 11.50 -10.86
N CYS A 161 0.63 10.43 -10.68
CA CYS A 161 -0.81 10.55 -10.41
C CYS A 161 -1.08 11.42 -9.16
N ILE A 162 -0.24 11.29 -8.14
CA ILE A 162 -0.37 11.98 -6.86
C ILE A 162 0.02 13.47 -6.92
N ASP A 163 0.61 13.95 -8.03
CA ASP A 163 0.90 15.38 -8.19
C ASP A 163 -0.40 16.20 -8.26
N CYS A 164 -1.44 15.64 -8.88
CA CYS A 164 -2.76 16.26 -8.97
C CYS A 164 -3.81 15.59 -8.07
N HIS A 165 -3.85 14.26 -8.02
CA HIS A 165 -4.91 13.52 -7.34
C HIS A 165 -4.57 13.25 -5.86
N LYS A 166 -4.53 14.32 -5.05
CA LYS A 166 -4.35 14.21 -3.59
C LYS A 166 -5.71 14.11 -2.89
N GLY A 167 -5.81 13.26 -1.88
CA GLY A 167 -7.04 13.07 -1.09
C GLY A 167 -8.16 12.36 -1.85
N ILE A 168 -7.80 11.37 -2.67
CA ILE A 168 -8.75 10.58 -3.47
C ILE A 168 -9.66 9.72 -2.59
N ALA A 169 -9.10 9.15 -1.52
CA ALA A 169 -9.79 8.23 -0.61
C ALA A 169 -10.01 8.81 0.80
N HIS A 170 -9.17 9.78 1.19
CA HIS A 170 -9.19 10.38 2.53
C HIS A 170 -9.29 11.90 2.38
N PHE A 171 -10.17 12.52 3.15
CA PHE A 171 -10.44 13.95 3.00
C PHE A 171 -9.20 14.77 3.34
N ARG A 172 -8.88 15.73 2.47
CA ARG A 172 -7.82 16.70 2.76
C ARG A 172 -8.34 17.66 3.82
N GLN A 173 -7.54 17.90 4.86
CA GLN A 173 -7.79 19.04 5.73
C GLN A 173 -7.64 20.33 4.89
N LYS A 174 -8.59 21.26 5.08
CA LYS A 174 -8.64 22.54 4.38
C LYS A 174 -7.58 23.49 4.91
#